data_AF-A0A1W5CSZ1-F1
#
_entry.id   AF-A0A1W5CSZ1-F1
#
_cell.length_a   1.000
_cell.length_b   1.000
_cell.length_c   1.000
_cell.angle_alpha   90.00
_cell.angle_beta   90.00
_cell.angle_gamma   90.00
#
_symmetry.space_group_name_H-M   'P 1'
#
loop_
_entity.id
_entity.type
_entity.pdbx_description
1 polymer ?
#
loop_
_entity_poly.entity_id
_entity_poly.type
_entity_poly.pdbx_seq_one_letter_code
_entity_poly.pdbx_strand_id
1 'polypeptide(L)'
;MAADKVSSYGRGGAGNFSAAKDIPPPDLVTPTIKGDMYTTGRGGQGNMAKNYSDRPELARERQDVNAMPRRLSEAETFYGRGGAANTTRPSQEDVVRAREENRRMEQQARQSSRDRAKGLADKGRDMLKRGLKGEDK
;
A
#
# COMPACT_ATOMS: atom_id res chain seq x y z
N MET A 1 -28.55 26.43 -11.66
CA MET A 1 -27.85 25.85 -12.82
C MET A 1 -26.97 24.72 -12.31
N ALA A 2 -27.27 23.47 -12.67
CA ALA A 2 -26.45 22.33 -12.26
C ALA A 2 -25.10 22.42 -12.99
N ALA A 3 -23.99 22.34 -12.26
CA ALA A 3 -22.68 22.33 -12.87
C ALA A 3 -22.49 21.02 -13.63
N ASP A 4 -22.24 21.09 -14.94
CA ASP A 4 -21.84 19.91 -15.72
C ASP A 4 -20.57 19.32 -15.11
N LYS A 5 -20.66 18.07 -14.66
CA LYS A 5 -19.50 17.34 -14.16
C LYS A 5 -18.54 17.12 -15.32
N VAL A 6 -17.26 17.41 -15.10
CA VAL A 6 -16.19 17.23 -16.08
C VAL A 6 -15.29 16.09 -15.62
N SER A 7 -14.97 15.15 -16.53
CA SER A 7 -14.07 14.01 -16.28
C SER A 7 -12.77 14.15 -17.08
N SER A 8 -11.62 13.82 -16.48
CA SER A 8 -10.31 13.87 -17.13
C SER A 8 -9.78 12.46 -17.50
N TYR A 9 -9.19 12.31 -18.69
CA TYR A 9 -8.76 11.00 -19.23
C TYR A 9 -7.25 10.80 -19.36
N GLY A 10 -6.41 11.60 -18.70
CA GLY A 10 -4.96 11.43 -18.84
C GLY A 10 -4.12 12.59 -18.31
N ARG A 11 -2.84 12.58 -18.70
CA ARG A 11 -1.84 13.56 -18.23
C ARG A 11 -1.99 14.89 -18.98
N GLY A 12 -2.57 15.88 -18.28
CA GLY A 12 -2.34 17.34 -18.44
C GLY A 12 -2.65 17.98 -19.80
N GLY A 13 -3.71 18.80 -19.87
CA GLY A 13 -4.06 19.61 -21.04
C GLY A 13 -5.58 19.80 -21.16
N ALA A 14 -6.02 20.95 -21.68
CA ALA A 14 -7.46 21.29 -21.79
C ALA A 14 -8.25 20.29 -22.65
N GLY A 15 -7.60 19.58 -23.57
CA GLY A 15 -8.22 18.54 -24.40
C GLY A 15 -8.51 17.21 -23.70
N ASN A 16 -8.09 17.05 -22.44
CA ASN A 16 -8.30 15.80 -21.70
C ASN A 16 -9.60 15.78 -20.90
N PHE A 17 -10.39 16.84 -20.97
CA PHE A 17 -11.64 17.02 -20.22
C PHE A 17 -12.84 16.75 -21.14
N SER A 18 -13.71 15.82 -20.76
CA SER A 18 -15.02 15.63 -21.41
C SER A 18 -16.16 15.78 -20.41
N ALA A 19 -17.36 16.01 -20.92
CA ALA A 19 -18.59 15.89 -20.13
C ALA A 19 -18.60 14.51 -19.46
N ALA A 20 -18.78 14.50 -18.14
CA ALA A 20 -18.86 13.28 -17.35
C ALA A 20 -20.18 12.60 -17.65
N LYS A 21 -20.14 11.29 -17.93
CA LYS A 21 -21.34 10.48 -17.93
C LYS A 21 -21.63 10.12 -16.47
N ASP A 22 -22.83 10.43 -15.98
CA ASP A 22 -23.32 9.92 -14.69
C ASP A 22 -23.60 8.43 -14.84
N ILE A 23 -22.54 7.64 -14.86
CA ILE A 23 -22.60 6.19 -14.73
C ILE A 23 -22.63 5.96 -13.22
N PRO A 24 -23.75 5.50 -12.62
CA PRO A 24 -23.73 5.13 -11.22
C PRO A 24 -22.64 4.08 -11.07
N PRO A 25 -21.65 4.28 -10.17
CA PRO A 25 -20.63 3.27 -9.97
C PRO A 25 -21.39 2.00 -9.60
N PRO A 26 -21.22 0.89 -10.35
CA PRO A 26 -21.72 -0.39 -9.87
C PRO A 26 -21.16 -0.54 -8.46
N ASP A 27 -22.08 -0.89 -7.56
CA ASP A 27 -21.93 -1.13 -6.12
C ASP A 27 -20.48 -1.07 -5.63
N LEU A 28 -20.18 -0.24 -4.62
CA LEU A 28 -18.84 0.06 -4.07
C LEU A 28 -18.03 -1.17 -3.58
N VAL A 29 -18.49 -2.37 -3.88
CA VAL A 29 -17.79 -3.63 -3.83
C VAL A 29 -16.57 -3.58 -4.72
N THR A 30 -15.42 -3.42 -4.07
CA THR A 30 -14.15 -3.47 -4.77
C THR A 30 -13.94 -4.88 -5.34
N PRO A 31 -13.65 -5.02 -6.66
CA PRO A 31 -13.58 -6.30 -7.33
C PRO A 31 -12.50 -7.22 -6.71
N THR A 32 -12.77 -8.53 -6.74
CA THR A 32 -11.84 -9.57 -6.28
C THR A 32 -11.15 -10.24 -7.46
N ILE A 33 -9.96 -10.78 -7.21
CA ILE A 33 -9.21 -11.52 -8.23
C ILE A 33 -9.91 -12.85 -8.47
N LYS A 34 -10.17 -13.18 -9.74
CA LYS A 34 -10.87 -14.42 -10.13
C LYS A 34 -9.95 -15.59 -10.48
N GLY A 35 -8.69 -15.31 -10.80
CA GLY A 35 -7.72 -16.35 -11.14
C GLY A 35 -7.14 -17.04 -9.91
N ASP A 36 -6.76 -18.32 -10.05
CA ASP A 36 -6.13 -19.12 -8.99
C ASP A 36 -4.76 -18.58 -8.57
N MET A 37 -4.10 -17.85 -9.47
CA MET A 37 -2.78 -17.28 -9.27
C MET A 37 -2.79 -15.80 -9.65
N TYR A 38 -2.08 -14.98 -8.88
CA TYR A 38 -1.98 -13.55 -9.11
C TYR A 38 -0.58 -13.04 -8.83
N THR A 39 -0.21 -11.93 -9.46
CA THR A 39 1.04 -11.23 -9.14
C THR A 39 0.81 -10.22 -8.01
N THR A 40 1.77 -10.12 -7.09
CA THR A 40 1.77 -9.09 -6.05
C THR A 40 2.27 -7.72 -6.57
N GLY A 41 2.46 -7.56 -7.89
CA GLY A 41 2.69 -6.26 -8.54
C GLY A 41 4.10 -5.66 -8.38
N ARG A 42 5.01 -6.32 -7.66
CA ARG A 42 6.42 -5.94 -7.56
C ARG A 42 7.14 -6.64 -8.72
N GLY A 43 7.68 -5.91 -9.69
CA GLY A 43 8.30 -6.52 -10.88
C GLY A 43 9.43 -7.51 -10.52
N GLY A 44 9.58 -8.58 -11.31
CA GLY A 44 10.60 -9.63 -11.13
C GLY A 44 10.05 -11.05 -11.23
N GLN A 45 10.90 -12.03 -11.52
CA GLN A 45 10.57 -13.47 -11.48
C GLN A 45 10.32 -13.87 -10.01
N GLY A 46 9.19 -14.54 -9.72
CA GLY A 46 8.87 -15.07 -8.38
C GLY A 46 7.75 -14.37 -7.59
N ASN A 47 7.06 -13.39 -8.17
CA ASN A 47 6.00 -12.63 -7.46
C ASN A 47 4.58 -13.20 -7.64
N MET A 48 4.47 -14.46 -8.09
CA MET A 48 3.19 -15.15 -8.26
C MET A 48 2.77 -15.79 -6.95
N ALA A 49 1.58 -15.45 -6.48
CA ALA A 49 0.96 -15.99 -5.28
C ALA A 49 -0.34 -16.71 -5.63
N LYS A 50 -0.67 -17.74 -4.83
CA LYS A 50 -1.96 -18.42 -4.92
C LYS A 50 -3.05 -17.55 -4.34
N ASN A 51 -4.12 -17.37 -5.11
CA ASN A 51 -5.34 -16.74 -4.69
C ASN A 51 -6.19 -17.73 -3.87
N TYR A 52 -6.71 -17.25 -2.75
CA TYR A 52 -7.64 -18.00 -1.91
C TYR A 52 -9.00 -17.35 -2.08
N SER A 53 -9.89 -17.99 -2.84
CA SER A 53 -11.23 -17.48 -3.16
C SER A 53 -12.08 -17.26 -1.91
N ASP A 54 -11.81 -18.03 -0.86
CA ASP A 54 -12.43 -17.94 0.46
C ASP A 54 -11.89 -16.78 1.30
N ARG A 55 -10.78 -16.15 0.89
CA ARG A 55 -10.09 -15.06 1.61
C ARG A 55 -9.53 -13.98 0.66
N PRO A 56 -10.40 -13.24 -0.05
CA PRO A 56 -9.99 -12.20 -0.98
C PRO A 56 -9.20 -11.05 -0.32
N GLU A 57 -9.35 -10.83 0.98
CA GLU A 57 -8.63 -9.83 1.77
C GLU A 57 -7.11 -10.07 1.79
N LEU A 58 -6.66 -11.33 1.72
CA LEU A 58 -5.23 -11.65 1.67
C LEU A 58 -4.61 -11.27 0.32
N ALA A 59 -5.38 -11.42 -0.76
CA ALA A 59 -4.93 -11.00 -2.08
C ALA A 59 -4.75 -9.48 -2.15
N ARG A 60 -5.72 -8.75 -1.57
CA ARG A 60 -5.65 -7.30 -1.36
C ARG A 60 -4.42 -6.91 -0.57
N GLU A 61 -4.24 -7.43 0.64
CA GLU A 61 -3.14 -7.05 1.53
C GLU A 61 -1.77 -7.29 0.87
N ARG A 62 -1.62 -8.37 0.08
CA ARG A 62 -0.36 -8.66 -0.62
C ARG A 62 -0.09 -7.75 -1.82
N GLN A 63 -1.15 -7.28 -2.49
CA GLN A 63 -1.04 -6.34 -3.60
C GLN A 63 -0.97 -4.88 -3.13
N ASP A 64 -1.53 -4.59 -1.96
CA ASP A 64 -1.54 -3.24 -1.43
C ASP A 64 -0.12 -2.81 -1.06
N VAL A 65 0.21 -1.59 -1.44
CA VAL A 65 1.52 -1.02 -1.17
C VAL A 65 1.36 -0.12 0.04
N ASN A 66 1.85 -0.60 1.19
CA ASN A 66 1.98 0.26 2.35
C ASN A 66 2.78 1.51 1.97
N ALA A 67 2.29 2.67 2.41
CA ALA A 67 2.97 3.94 2.16
C ALA A 67 4.43 3.82 2.63
N MET A 68 5.36 3.99 1.69
CA MET A 68 6.76 4.05 2.04
C MET A 68 7.01 5.34 2.83
N PRO A 69 7.89 5.31 3.85
CA PRO A 69 8.35 6.52 4.51
C PRO A 69 8.80 7.53 3.46
N ARG A 70 8.30 8.76 3.55
CA ARG A 70 8.63 9.79 2.57
C ARG A 70 10.10 10.14 2.74
N ARG A 71 10.88 10.07 1.65
CA ARG A 71 12.25 10.60 1.66
C ARG A 71 12.15 12.12 1.78
N LEU A 72 12.59 12.65 2.92
CA LEU A 72 12.60 14.09 3.17
C LEU A 72 13.65 14.74 2.26
N SER A 73 13.21 15.43 1.21
CA SER A 73 14.04 16.43 0.54
C SER A 73 13.69 17.78 1.15
N GLU A 74 14.61 18.35 1.93
CA GLU A 74 14.50 19.74 2.39
C GLU A 74 14.84 20.73 1.27
N ALA A 75 15.45 20.21 0.20
CA ALA A 75 15.79 20.94 -1.00
C ALA A 75 14.66 20.88 -2.03
N GLU A 76 14.67 21.89 -2.90
CA GLU A 76 13.86 21.98 -4.09
C GLU A 76 13.96 20.70 -4.94
N THR A 77 12.81 20.04 -5.17
CA THR A 77 12.76 18.76 -5.88
C THR A 77 12.10 18.93 -7.23
N PHE A 78 12.74 18.38 -8.26
CA PHE A 78 12.26 18.40 -9.65
C PHE A 78 11.62 17.05 -9.99
N TYR A 79 10.39 17.08 -10.52
CA TYR A 79 9.70 15.87 -10.96
C TYR A 79 9.66 15.76 -12.48
N GLY A 80 9.88 14.56 -13.02
CA GLY A 80 9.77 14.29 -14.46
C GLY A 80 10.95 14.77 -15.30
N ARG A 81 10.70 15.03 -16.60
CA ARG A 81 11.68 15.58 -17.56
C ARG A 81 11.15 16.91 -18.08
N GLY A 82 11.65 18.02 -17.54
CA GLY A 82 11.47 19.34 -18.15
C GLY A 82 11.34 20.49 -17.15
N GLY A 83 12.26 21.46 -17.26
CA GLY A 83 12.11 22.87 -16.86
C GLY A 83 11.83 23.21 -15.38
N ALA A 84 12.13 24.45 -15.00
CA ALA A 84 11.94 24.99 -13.66
C ALA A 84 10.48 24.99 -13.15
N ALA A 85 9.50 24.64 -14.00
CA ALA A 85 8.08 24.59 -13.65
C ALA A 85 7.63 23.31 -12.92
N ASN A 86 8.43 22.23 -12.94
CA ASN A 86 8.09 20.96 -12.27
C ASN A 86 8.70 20.86 -10.88
N THR A 87 8.65 21.96 -10.15
CA THR A 87 9.48 22.16 -8.98
C THR A 87 8.61 22.33 -7.74
N THR A 88 8.88 21.55 -6.70
CA THR A 88 8.21 21.70 -5.41
C THR A 88 9.23 22.05 -4.35
N ARG A 89 9.00 23.17 -3.65
CA ARG A 89 9.68 23.49 -2.40
C ARG A 89 8.72 23.15 -1.25
N PRO A 90 9.03 22.17 -0.41
CA PRO A 90 8.19 21.87 0.75
C PRO A 90 8.24 23.05 1.73
N SER A 91 7.09 23.40 2.31
CA SER A 91 7.06 24.36 3.41
C SER A 91 7.73 23.76 4.65
N GLN A 92 8.16 24.61 5.59
CA GLN A 92 8.70 24.11 6.86
C GLN A 92 7.69 23.23 7.61
N GLU A 93 6.40 23.56 7.53
CA GLU A 93 5.32 22.76 8.11
C GLU A 93 5.21 21.37 7.47
N ASP A 94 5.37 21.28 6.15
CA ASP A 94 5.34 19.99 5.43
C ASP A 94 6.53 19.10 5.82
N VAL A 95 7.71 19.70 6.02
CA VAL A 95 8.91 18.98 6.47
C VAL A 95 8.72 18.45 7.89
N VAL A 96 8.18 19.26 8.81
CA VAL A 96 7.90 18.82 10.19
C VAL A 96 6.86 17.71 10.19
N ARG A 97 5.76 17.86 9.44
CA ARG A 97 4.72 16.84 9.32
C ARG A 97 5.25 15.53 8.77
N ALA A 98 6.08 15.56 7.73
CA ALA A 98 6.66 14.37 7.15
C ALA A 98 7.69 13.70 8.09
N ARG A 99 8.45 14.48 8.88
CA ARG A 99 9.33 13.93 9.93
C ARG A 99 8.54 13.20 11.02
N GLU A 100 7.45 13.80 11.50
CA GLU A 100 6.59 13.16 12.50
C GLU A 100 5.94 11.90 11.97
N GLU A 101 5.43 11.93 10.74
CA GLU A 101 4.79 10.80 10.09
C GLU A 101 5.77 9.63 9.91
N ASN A 102 6.98 9.91 9.41
CA ASN A 102 8.04 8.90 9.29
C ASN A 102 8.39 8.28 10.64
N ARG A 103 8.48 9.09 11.70
CA ARG A 103 8.76 8.60 13.06
C ARG A 103 7.64 7.69 13.58
N ARG A 104 6.38 8.03 13.31
CA ARG A 104 5.22 7.19 13.68
C ARG A 104 5.24 5.86 12.91
N MET A 105 5.47 5.89 11.60
CA MET A 105 5.58 4.68 10.78
C MET A 105 6.72 3.78 11.28
N GLU A 106 7.88 4.34 11.61
CA GLU A 106 9.01 3.56 12.13
C GLU A 106 8.70 2.91 13.48
N GLN A 107 8.00 3.62 14.39
CA GLN A 107 7.57 3.07 15.67
C GLN A 107 6.57 1.91 15.48
N GLN A 108 5.59 2.06 14.59
CA GLN A 108 4.63 1.01 14.26
C GLN A 108 5.32 -0.21 13.62
N ALA A 109 6.28 0.01 12.72
CA ALA A 109 7.08 -1.06 12.13
C ALA A 109 7.91 -1.82 13.18
N ARG A 110 8.49 -1.11 14.15
CA ARG A 110 9.23 -1.71 15.28
C ARG A 110 8.31 -2.49 16.23
N GLN A 111 7.14 -1.96 16.55
CA GLN A 111 6.14 -2.64 17.39
C GLN A 111 5.64 -3.92 16.72
N SER A 112 5.17 -3.83 15.47
CA SER A 112 4.70 -5.00 14.72
C SER A 112 5.77 -6.09 14.56
N SER A 113 7.05 -5.71 14.41
CA SER A 113 8.16 -6.67 14.36
C SER A 113 8.37 -7.37 15.71
N ARG A 114 8.27 -6.64 16.83
CA ARG A 114 8.36 -7.22 18.18
C ARG A 114 7.21 -8.16 18.48
N ASP A 115 5.99 -7.80 18.09
CA ASP A 115 4.80 -8.62 18.30
C ASP A 115 4.87 -9.93 17.51
N ARG A 116 5.35 -9.88 16.26
CA ARG A 116 5.64 -11.10 15.47
C ARG A 116 6.70 -11.97 16.12
N ALA A 117 7.80 -11.38 16.60
CA ALA A 117 8.88 -12.12 17.25
C ALA A 117 8.40 -12.82 18.54
N LYS A 118 7.58 -12.13 19.34
CA LYS A 118 6.97 -12.71 20.55
C LYS A 118 6.04 -13.87 20.20
N GLY A 119 5.16 -13.70 19.21
CA GLY A 119 4.27 -14.77 18.76
C GLY A 119 4.99 -16.00 18.20
N LEU A 120 6.15 -15.82 17.57
CA LEU A 120 7.03 -16.92 17.14
C LEU A 120 7.68 -17.64 18.34
N ALA A 121 8.16 -16.90 19.33
CA ALA A 121 8.75 -17.46 20.54
C ALA A 121 7.73 -18.27 21.36
N ASP A 122 6.50 -17.76 21.47
CA ASP A 122 5.40 -18.45 22.16
C ASP A 122 5.04 -19.77 21.44
N LYS A 123 4.92 -19.74 20.10
CA LYS A 123 4.74 -20.95 19.28
C LYS A 123 5.88 -21.96 19.47
N GLY A 124 7.12 -21.48 19.53
CA GLY A 124 8.30 -22.33 19.76
C GLY A 124 8.25 -23.02 21.13
N ARG A 125 7.85 -22.29 22.18
CA ARG A 125 7.65 -22.87 23.51
C ARG A 125 6.53 -23.92 23.53
N ASP A 126 5.42 -23.66 22.86
CA ASP A 126 4.29 -24.59 22.82
C ASP A 126 4.63 -25.88 22.06
N MET A 127 5.38 -25.77 20.96
CA MET A 127 5.92 -26.93 20.23
C MET A 127 6.85 -27.78 21.12
N LEU A 128 7.76 -27.14 21.85
CA LEU A 128 8.68 -27.84 22.75
C LEU A 128 7.94 -28.56 23.89
N LYS A 129 6.94 -27.91 24.49
CA LYS A 129 6.10 -28.52 25.54
C LYS A 129 5.27 -29.69 25.02
N ARG A 130 4.82 -29.66 23.76
CA ARG A 130 4.14 -30.77 23.11
C ARG A 130 5.08 -31.93 22.81
N GLY A 131 6.31 -31.63 22.37
CA GLY A 131 7.35 -32.64 22.16
C GLY A 131 7.76 -33.35 23.46
N LEU A 132 7.87 -32.61 24.58
CA LEU A 132 8.19 -33.16 25.90
C LEU A 132 7.06 -33.99 26.54
N LYS A 133 5.83 -33.91 26.01
CA LYS A 133 4.68 -34.74 26.46
C LYS A 133 4.46 -35.98 25.58
N GLY A 134 5.35 -36.25 24.63
CA GLY A 134 5.22 -37.29 23.63
C GLY A 134 6.23 -38.42 23.76
N GLU A 135 6.56 -38.88 24.96
CA GLU A 135 7.33 -40.11 25.21
C GLU A 135 6.79 -40.77 26.48
N ASP A 136 5.62 -41.41 26.38
CA ASP A 136 5.11 -42.39 27.35
C ASP A 136 4.11 -43.30 26.61
N LYS A 137 4.64 -44.18 25.75
CA LYS A 137 4.00 -45.43 25.34
C LYS A 137 5.06 -46.49 25.07
#